data_AF-A0A7C3K8K7-F1
#
_entry.id   AF-A0A7C3K8K7-F1
#
_cell.length_a   1.000
_cell.length_b   1.000
_cell.length_c   1.000
_cell.angle_alpha   90.00
_cell.angle_beta   90.00
_cell.angle_gamma   90.00
#
_symmetry.space_group_name_H-M   'P 1'
#
loop_
_entity.id
_entity.type
_entity.pdbx_description
1 polymer ?
#
loop_
_entity_poly.entity_id
_entity_poly.type
_entity_poly.pdbx_seq_one_letter_code
_entity_poly.pdbx_strand_id
1 'polypeptide(L)'
;MRARRSGFALIVVLLGIAAVFALAMQGAVSARTTILEAGVLRDRIEGERCARSAAALALAGLFTMRPEDDDGLSGPGSGAGGSGADDDVPKPARELPPIIVQLLKDSGKDLEKEQERVEEERRARERADLVMQGGGLSGTRRGIRSDFRILQKAGLPPRPLEVTFEGRLYRISLSDAVGVLNINKADDAQLRRYFLAKGLDEFTARSLADQILDWHDSDNFMRELGAERERYLVRGVACRNAPIAALEELLYLPSMTAEIFNAIRRDLCLDSDGKIHAGSASRAVLMSIEGMTEDAAASIIELRSQGLLTRETLKRVIPLSRASVADVLRFEPSSILAIRVEMQGIGPAAGTARTFEGYVMVGEKGIEAMGLRPV
;
A
#
# COMPACT_ATOMS: atom_id res chain seq x y z
N MET A 1 47.63 -66.42 -1.30
CA MET A 1 46.53 -65.78 -2.07
C MET A 1 45.24 -65.51 -1.27
N ARG A 2 44.88 -66.28 -0.23
CA ARG A 2 43.64 -66.05 0.57
C ARG A 2 43.61 -64.71 1.33
N ALA A 3 44.72 -64.27 1.93
CA ALA A 3 44.79 -63.03 2.73
C ALA A 3 44.57 -61.73 1.91
N ARG A 4 44.99 -61.70 0.63
CA ARG A 4 44.76 -60.55 -0.26
C ARG A 4 43.28 -60.41 -0.67
N ARG A 5 42.55 -61.53 -0.79
CA ARG A 5 41.13 -61.53 -1.14
C ARG A 5 40.25 -61.07 0.04
N SER A 6 40.61 -61.44 1.27
CA SER A 6 39.90 -60.98 2.48
C SER A 6 40.10 -59.48 2.74
N GLY A 7 41.29 -58.94 2.49
CA GLY A 7 41.53 -57.48 2.59
C GLY A 7 40.74 -56.67 1.57
N PHE A 8 40.66 -57.13 0.33
CA PHE A 8 39.84 -56.48 -0.71
C PHE A 8 38.34 -56.53 -0.39
N ALA A 9 37.84 -57.68 0.08
CA ALA A 9 36.44 -57.81 0.51
C ALA A 9 36.08 -56.86 1.66
N LEU A 10 36.97 -56.69 2.64
CA LEU A 10 36.77 -55.75 3.75
C LEU A 10 36.67 -54.31 3.29
N ILE A 11 37.52 -53.88 2.34
CA ILE A 11 37.50 -52.53 1.78
C ILE A 11 36.17 -52.26 1.06
N VAL A 12 35.68 -53.22 0.26
CA VAL A 12 34.40 -53.08 -0.45
C VAL A 12 33.24 -52.99 0.52
N VAL A 13 33.23 -53.79 1.59
CA VAL A 13 32.20 -53.72 2.64
C VAL A 13 32.24 -52.38 3.37
N LEU A 14 33.42 -51.88 3.74
CA LEU A 14 33.58 -50.58 4.38
C LEU A 14 33.12 -49.43 3.48
N LEU A 15 33.43 -49.47 2.18
CA LEU A 15 32.92 -48.51 1.19
C LEU A 15 31.39 -48.56 1.07
N GLY A 16 30.81 -49.77 1.05
CA GLY A 16 29.36 -49.95 1.04
C GLY A 16 28.68 -49.35 2.27
N ILE A 17 29.23 -49.61 3.46
CA ILE A 17 28.72 -49.04 4.72
C ILE A 17 28.86 -47.52 4.72
N ALA A 18 30.00 -46.98 4.29
CA ALA A 18 30.23 -45.53 4.20
C ALA A 18 29.24 -44.86 3.23
N ALA A 19 28.95 -45.48 2.08
CA ALA A 19 27.97 -44.97 1.11
C ALA A 19 26.54 -44.96 1.68
N VAL A 20 26.13 -46.03 2.38
CA VAL A 20 24.82 -46.08 3.05
C VAL A 20 24.73 -45.03 4.14
N PHE A 21 25.79 -44.83 4.93
CA PHE A 21 25.83 -43.81 5.97
C PHE A 21 25.75 -42.38 5.40
N ALA A 22 26.47 -42.12 4.29
CA ALA A 22 26.40 -40.84 3.59
C ALA A 22 24.99 -40.54 3.04
N LEU A 23 24.35 -41.54 2.43
CA LEU A 23 22.96 -41.42 1.95
C LEU A 23 21.97 -41.17 3.09
N ALA A 24 22.14 -41.87 4.22
CA ALA A 24 21.32 -41.65 5.41
C ALA A 24 21.52 -40.24 6.01
N MET A 25 22.75 -39.74 6.09
CA MET A 25 23.03 -38.36 6.51
C MET A 25 22.43 -37.34 5.56
N GLN A 26 22.57 -37.52 4.25
CA GLN A 26 21.95 -36.62 3.26
C GLN A 26 20.42 -36.61 3.39
N GLY A 27 19.79 -37.77 3.59
CA GLY A 27 18.35 -37.86 3.86
C GLY A 27 17.93 -37.11 5.12
N ALA A 28 18.68 -37.27 6.22
CA ALA A 28 18.40 -36.57 7.48
C ALA A 28 18.55 -35.05 7.37
N VAL A 29 19.58 -34.57 6.67
CA VAL A 29 19.78 -33.14 6.40
C VAL A 29 18.64 -32.59 5.54
N SER A 30 18.30 -33.28 4.44
CA SER A 30 17.21 -32.88 3.55
C SER A 30 15.84 -32.85 4.22
N ALA A 31 15.57 -33.79 5.13
CA ALA A 31 14.34 -33.80 5.92
C ALA A 31 14.30 -32.62 6.92
N ARG A 32 15.44 -32.31 7.55
CA ARG A 32 15.54 -31.17 8.48
C ARG A 32 15.34 -29.84 7.76
N THR A 33 15.91 -29.67 6.57
CA THR A 33 15.72 -28.44 5.78
C THR A 33 14.26 -28.29 5.34
N THR A 34 13.63 -29.35 4.83
CA THR A 34 12.21 -29.29 4.45
C THR A 34 11.28 -29.01 5.63
N ILE A 35 11.55 -29.58 6.81
CA ILE A 35 10.77 -29.28 8.02
C ILE A 35 10.93 -27.81 8.44
N LEU A 36 12.17 -27.29 8.39
CA LEU A 36 12.43 -25.88 8.72
C LEU A 36 11.77 -24.93 7.72
N GLU A 37 11.90 -25.21 6.41
CA GLU A 37 11.27 -24.42 5.34
C GLU A 37 9.74 -24.43 5.44
N ALA A 38 9.14 -25.61 5.67
CA ALA A 38 7.70 -25.74 5.86
C ALA A 38 7.22 -24.99 7.12
N GLY A 39 8.01 -25.02 8.19
CA GLY A 39 7.76 -24.24 9.41
C GLY A 39 7.76 -22.73 9.14
N VAL A 40 8.80 -22.22 8.47
CA VAL A 40 8.92 -20.79 8.12
C VAL A 40 7.79 -20.34 7.20
N LEU A 41 7.42 -21.16 6.21
CA LEU A 41 6.33 -20.84 5.30
C LEU A 41 4.98 -20.80 6.01
N ARG A 42 4.70 -21.77 6.89
CA ARG A 42 3.48 -21.79 7.71
C ARG A 42 3.41 -20.54 8.59
N ASP A 43 4.49 -20.24 9.31
CA ASP A 43 4.61 -19.07 10.17
C ASP A 43 4.38 -17.75 9.41
N ARG A 44 4.82 -17.70 8.15
CA ARG A 44 4.61 -16.54 7.27
C ARG A 44 3.15 -16.40 6.87
N ILE A 45 2.52 -17.48 6.40
CA ILE A 45 1.10 -17.49 5.98
C ILE A 45 0.19 -17.17 7.17
N GLU A 46 0.42 -17.80 8.32
CA GLU A 46 -0.34 -17.52 9.54
C GLU A 46 -0.13 -16.08 10.00
N GLY A 47 1.12 -15.59 10.00
CA GLY A 47 1.42 -14.21 10.36
C GLY A 47 0.70 -13.19 9.48
N GLU A 48 0.72 -13.39 8.15
CA GLU A 48 0.04 -12.51 7.20
C GLU A 48 -1.48 -12.56 7.35
N ARG A 49 -2.05 -13.76 7.51
CA ARG A 49 -3.49 -13.93 7.75
C ARG A 49 -3.92 -13.21 9.01
N CYS A 50 -3.24 -13.43 10.13
CA CYS A 50 -3.59 -12.83 11.42
C CYS A 50 -3.39 -11.31 11.40
N ALA A 51 -2.32 -10.80 10.75
CA ALA A 51 -2.11 -9.37 10.56
C ALA A 51 -3.24 -8.73 9.73
N ARG A 52 -3.66 -9.40 8.65
CA ARG A 52 -4.78 -8.94 7.81
C ARG A 52 -6.11 -8.93 8.56
N SER A 53 -6.39 -9.99 9.33
CA SER A 53 -7.60 -10.06 10.17
C SER A 53 -7.60 -9.00 11.28
N ALA A 54 -6.47 -8.79 11.95
CA ALA A 54 -6.32 -7.75 12.96
C ALA A 54 -6.50 -6.35 12.36
N ALA A 55 -5.89 -6.08 11.20
CA ALA A 55 -6.08 -4.82 10.48
C ALA A 55 -7.53 -4.58 10.06
N ALA A 56 -8.20 -5.60 9.51
CA ALA A 56 -9.61 -5.52 9.14
C ALA A 56 -10.51 -5.23 10.35
N LEU A 57 -10.24 -5.87 11.49
CA LEU A 57 -10.98 -5.64 12.73
C LEU A 57 -10.78 -4.22 13.27
N ALA A 58 -9.53 -3.73 13.30
CA ALA A 58 -9.21 -2.37 13.75
C ALA A 58 -9.88 -1.31 12.87
N LEU A 59 -9.83 -1.49 11.54
CA LEU A 59 -10.46 -0.58 10.60
C LEU A 59 -11.98 -0.63 10.68
N ALA A 60 -12.60 -1.80 10.82
CA ALA A 60 -14.04 -1.91 11.05
C ALA A 60 -14.49 -1.17 12.32
N GLY A 61 -13.69 -1.23 13.40
CA GLY A 61 -13.94 -0.44 14.61
C GLY A 61 -13.91 1.08 14.35
N LEU A 62 -12.96 1.53 13.54
CA LEU A 62 -12.84 2.95 13.17
C LEU A 62 -14.03 3.43 12.31
N PHE A 63 -14.54 2.57 11.44
CA PHE A 63 -15.68 2.88 10.57
C PHE A 63 -17.05 2.79 11.26
N THR A 64 -17.14 2.12 12.41
CA THR A 64 -18.37 1.95 13.18
C THR A 64 -18.49 2.90 14.37
N MET A 65 -17.51 3.77 14.62
CA MET A 65 -17.58 4.76 15.70
C MET A 65 -18.73 5.74 15.48
N ARG A 66 -19.66 5.72 16.43
CA ARG A 66 -20.83 6.60 16.53
C ARG A 66 -20.35 8.03 16.85
N PRO A 67 -20.79 9.07 16.12
CA PRO A 67 -20.67 10.43 16.64
C PRO A 67 -21.54 10.53 17.90
N GLU A 68 -20.98 11.00 19.01
CA GLU A 68 -21.77 11.36 20.18
C GLU A 68 -22.78 12.45 19.82
N ASP A 69 -23.95 12.34 20.43
CA ASP A 69 -25.19 13.05 20.11
C ASP A 69 -25.03 14.59 20.25
N ASP A 70 -25.38 15.32 19.18
CA ASP A 70 -25.65 16.77 19.23
C ASP A 70 -27.16 16.97 19.14
N ASP A 71 -27.81 16.97 20.30
CA ASP A 71 -29.22 17.34 20.47
C ASP A 71 -29.35 18.87 20.39
N GLY A 72 -30.05 19.37 19.36
CA GLY A 72 -30.16 20.80 19.11
C GLY A 72 -31.27 21.24 18.14
N LEU A 73 -32.50 20.75 18.36
CA LEU A 73 -33.79 21.46 18.19
C LEU A 73 -34.16 22.26 16.91
N SER A 74 -35.35 21.88 16.38
CA SER A 74 -36.38 22.68 15.66
C SER A 74 -36.22 22.81 14.13
N GLY A 75 -37.22 22.57 13.26
CA GLY A 75 -38.68 22.42 13.36
C GLY A 75 -39.28 22.19 11.94
N PRO A 76 -40.62 22.27 11.73
CA PRO A 76 -41.40 21.27 10.98
C PRO A 76 -41.87 21.67 9.57
N GLY A 77 -42.34 20.68 8.78
CA GLY A 77 -43.18 20.86 7.57
C GLY A 77 -42.89 19.79 6.51
N SER A 78 -43.79 18.84 6.24
CA SER A 78 -44.97 18.94 5.36
C SER A 78 -44.62 18.95 3.87
N GLY A 79 -45.23 18.04 3.10
CA GLY A 79 -45.47 18.27 1.67
C GLY A 79 -45.14 17.08 0.77
N ALA A 80 -46.18 16.50 0.20
CA ALA A 80 -46.15 15.41 -0.77
C ALA A 80 -45.87 15.86 -2.21
N GLY A 81 -45.51 14.89 -3.06
CA GLY A 81 -45.94 14.85 -4.46
C GLY A 81 -44.89 15.10 -5.54
N GLY A 82 -44.95 14.30 -6.62
CA GLY A 82 -44.59 14.78 -7.95
C GLY A 82 -43.62 13.91 -8.76
N SER A 83 -44.17 13.25 -9.78
CA SER A 83 -43.55 12.45 -10.83
C SER A 83 -43.01 13.27 -12.03
N GLY A 84 -42.15 12.63 -12.85
CA GLY A 84 -41.84 12.98 -14.26
C GLY A 84 -40.55 13.78 -14.45
N ALA A 85 -39.78 13.68 -15.52
CA ALA A 85 -39.87 12.95 -16.79
C ALA A 85 -38.45 12.85 -17.41
N ASP A 86 -38.33 12.04 -18.45
CA ASP A 86 -37.17 11.89 -19.37
C ASP A 86 -36.53 13.21 -19.82
N ASP A 87 -35.23 13.15 -20.12
CA ASP A 87 -34.71 13.73 -21.36
C ASP A 87 -33.50 12.92 -21.87
N ASP A 88 -33.64 12.54 -23.14
CA ASP A 88 -32.88 11.59 -23.93
C ASP A 88 -31.84 12.34 -24.79
N VAL A 89 -30.58 11.87 -24.84
CA VAL A 89 -29.57 12.36 -25.82
C VAL A 89 -28.82 11.16 -26.41
N PRO A 90 -28.97 10.85 -27.71
CA PRO A 90 -28.32 9.69 -28.32
C PRO A 90 -26.85 9.98 -28.70
N LYS A 91 -25.93 9.10 -28.28
CA LYS A 91 -24.53 9.05 -28.78
C LYS A 91 -24.45 8.13 -30.00
N PRO A 92 -23.72 8.49 -31.08
CA PRO A 92 -23.64 7.66 -32.27
C PRO A 92 -22.73 6.44 -32.06
N ALA A 93 -23.18 5.28 -32.55
CA ALA A 93 -22.44 4.04 -32.59
C ALA A 93 -21.27 4.11 -33.60
N ARG A 94 -20.06 3.77 -33.17
CA ARG A 94 -18.92 3.48 -34.06
C ARG A 94 -18.92 1.97 -34.34
N GLU A 95 -19.25 1.58 -35.57
CA GLU A 95 -19.10 0.19 -36.01
C GLU A 95 -17.62 -0.10 -36.32
N LEU A 96 -17.10 -1.18 -35.74
CA LEU A 96 -15.73 -1.64 -35.93
C LEU A 96 -15.59 -2.44 -37.24
N PRO A 97 -14.46 -2.34 -37.96
CA PRO A 97 -14.26 -3.02 -39.23
C PRO A 97 -14.39 -4.57 -39.15
N PRO A 98 -14.85 -5.25 -40.22
CA PRO A 98 -15.21 -6.67 -40.21
C PRO A 98 -14.11 -7.63 -39.75
N ILE A 99 -12.84 -7.25 -39.93
CA ILE A 99 -11.69 -8.09 -39.58
C ILE A 99 -11.52 -8.25 -38.05
N ILE A 100 -11.92 -7.25 -37.26
CA ILE A 100 -11.88 -7.29 -35.79
C ILE A 100 -13.03 -8.15 -35.24
N VAL A 101 -14.19 -8.13 -35.91
CA VAL A 101 -15.35 -8.96 -35.56
C VAL A 101 -15.05 -10.46 -35.77
N GLN A 102 -14.20 -10.80 -36.72
CA GLN A 102 -13.83 -12.19 -37.01
C GLN A 102 -12.81 -12.73 -36.01
N LEU A 103 -11.83 -11.91 -35.58
CA LEU A 103 -10.86 -12.25 -34.53
C LEU A 103 -11.50 -12.43 -33.13
N LEU A 104 -12.59 -11.70 -32.84
CA LEU A 104 -13.32 -11.80 -31.57
C LEU A 104 -14.22 -13.05 -31.47
N LYS A 105 -14.63 -13.64 -32.59
CA LYS A 105 -15.52 -14.81 -32.60
C LYS A 105 -14.84 -16.11 -32.15
N ASP A 106 -13.53 -16.23 -32.36
CA ASP A 106 -12.79 -17.43 -31.97
C ASP A 106 -12.36 -17.41 -30.50
N SER A 107 -12.28 -16.23 -29.86
CA SER A 107 -12.03 -16.08 -28.41
C SER A 107 -13.31 -16.05 -27.57
N GLY A 108 -14.49 -15.89 -28.18
CA GLY A 108 -15.77 -15.75 -27.49
C GLY A 108 -16.32 -17.05 -26.90
N LYS A 109 -16.09 -18.20 -27.55
CA LYS A 109 -16.66 -19.48 -27.12
C LYS A 109 -16.03 -20.04 -25.84
N ASP A 110 -14.78 -19.68 -25.56
CA ASP A 110 -14.09 -20.08 -24.33
C ASP A 110 -14.46 -19.16 -23.16
N LEU A 111 -14.74 -17.88 -23.44
CA LEU A 111 -15.23 -16.92 -22.45
C LEU A 111 -16.69 -17.16 -22.05
N GLU A 112 -17.56 -17.59 -22.98
CA GLU A 112 -18.96 -17.92 -22.66
C GLU A 112 -19.06 -19.12 -21.69
N LYS A 113 -18.23 -20.15 -21.85
CA LYS A 113 -18.19 -21.29 -20.91
C LYS A 113 -17.65 -20.92 -19.53
N GLU A 114 -16.68 -20.01 -19.47
CA GLU A 114 -16.15 -19.48 -18.21
C GLU A 114 -17.19 -18.59 -17.52
N GLN A 115 -17.90 -17.75 -18.29
CA GLN A 115 -18.97 -16.90 -17.79
C GLN A 115 -20.18 -17.70 -17.31
N GLU A 116 -20.58 -18.76 -18.01
CA GLU A 116 -21.66 -19.65 -17.54
C GLU A 116 -21.30 -20.34 -16.22
N ARG A 117 -20.04 -20.76 -16.03
CA ARG A 117 -19.55 -21.32 -14.76
C ARG A 117 -19.58 -20.29 -13.62
N VAL A 118 -19.13 -19.07 -13.90
CA VAL A 118 -19.14 -17.96 -12.93
C VAL A 118 -20.57 -17.51 -12.60
N GLU A 119 -21.49 -17.52 -13.57
CA GLU A 119 -22.89 -17.23 -13.36
C GLU A 119 -23.62 -18.34 -12.60
N GLU A 120 -23.31 -19.61 -12.84
CA GLU A 120 -23.84 -20.71 -12.04
C GLU A 120 -23.38 -20.63 -10.58
N GLU A 121 -22.10 -20.32 -10.33
CA GLU A 121 -21.60 -20.07 -8.98
C GLU A 121 -22.27 -18.84 -8.33
N ARG A 122 -22.50 -17.77 -9.11
CA ARG A 122 -23.19 -16.58 -8.62
C ARG A 122 -24.65 -16.87 -8.28
N ARG A 123 -25.36 -17.62 -9.12
CA ARG A 123 -26.76 -18.04 -8.89
C ARG A 123 -26.87 -19.02 -7.73
N ALA A 124 -25.86 -19.87 -7.51
CA ALA A 124 -25.77 -20.73 -6.33
C ALA A 124 -25.58 -19.91 -5.04
N ARG A 125 -24.74 -18.85 -5.06
CA ARG A 125 -24.57 -17.90 -3.95
C ARG A 125 -25.84 -17.07 -3.69
N GLU A 126 -26.47 -16.54 -4.73
CA GLU A 126 -27.73 -15.79 -4.62
C GLU A 126 -28.88 -16.67 -4.09
N ARG A 127 -28.95 -17.95 -4.49
CA ARG A 127 -29.90 -18.91 -3.90
C ARG A 127 -29.59 -19.23 -2.44
N ALA A 128 -28.32 -19.33 -2.06
CA ALA A 128 -27.92 -19.52 -0.67
C ALA A 128 -28.29 -18.30 0.20
N ASP A 129 -28.17 -17.09 -0.34
CA ASP A 129 -28.59 -15.84 0.32
C ASP A 129 -30.12 -15.72 0.41
N LEU A 130 -30.87 -16.21 -0.58
CA LEU A 130 -32.34 -16.24 -0.55
C LEU A 130 -32.91 -17.27 0.43
N VAL A 131 -32.28 -18.44 0.57
CA VAL A 131 -32.67 -19.46 1.56
C VAL A 131 -32.48 -18.96 2.99
N MET A 132 -31.56 -18.01 3.21
CA MET A 132 -31.36 -17.33 4.50
C MET A 132 -32.39 -16.22 4.80
N GLN A 133 -33.24 -15.82 3.84
CA GLN A 133 -34.29 -14.80 4.06
C GLN A 133 -35.67 -15.40 4.36
N GLY A 134 -35.85 -16.71 4.25
CA GLY A 134 -37.12 -17.41 4.50
C GLY A 134 -37.17 -18.08 5.87
N GLY A 135 -37.17 -17.32 6.97
CA GLY A 135 -37.31 -17.89 8.31
C GLY A 135 -37.13 -16.84 9.40
N GLY A 136 -38.24 -16.26 9.85
CA GLY A 136 -38.26 -15.15 10.78
C GLY A 136 -37.54 -15.45 12.10
N LEU A 137 -36.54 -14.64 12.40
CA LEU A 137 -36.25 -14.19 13.76
C LEU A 137 -35.90 -12.71 13.68
N SER A 138 -36.76 -11.92 14.33
CA SER A 138 -36.62 -10.50 14.57
C SER A 138 -35.24 -10.17 15.13
N GLY A 139 -34.49 -9.35 14.39
CA GLY A 139 -33.17 -8.87 14.77
C GLY A 139 -32.70 -7.85 13.74
N THR A 140 -33.03 -6.59 13.99
CA THR A 140 -32.72 -5.40 13.21
C THR A 140 -31.26 -5.35 12.73
N ARG A 141 -30.93 -5.93 11.56
CA ARG A 141 -29.72 -5.55 10.81
C ARG A 141 -30.01 -4.24 10.08
N ARG A 142 -30.00 -3.14 10.84
CA ARG A 142 -29.92 -1.79 10.29
C ARG A 142 -28.59 -1.69 9.54
N GLY A 143 -28.67 -1.41 8.25
CA GLY A 143 -27.51 -1.27 7.38
C GLY A 143 -26.51 -0.25 7.93
N ILE A 144 -25.28 -0.71 8.13
CA ILE A 144 -24.11 0.12 8.36
C ILE A 144 -23.85 0.83 7.02
N ARG A 145 -24.15 2.13 6.95
CA ARG A 145 -24.00 2.98 5.76
C ARG A 145 -23.05 4.13 6.11
N SER A 146 -22.04 4.32 5.25
CA SER A 146 -21.14 5.49 5.10
C SER A 146 -19.93 5.58 6.04
N ASP A 147 -18.95 4.72 5.79
CA ASP A 147 -17.78 4.49 6.65
C ASP A 147 -16.60 5.45 6.34
N PHE A 148 -16.29 5.71 5.06
CA PHE A 148 -15.13 6.55 4.69
C PHE A 148 -15.31 8.05 4.96
N ARG A 149 -16.55 8.56 4.92
CA ARG A 149 -16.83 9.99 5.19
C ARG A 149 -16.42 10.41 6.60
N ILE A 150 -16.41 9.46 7.54
CA ILE A 150 -15.93 9.69 8.91
C ILE A 150 -14.45 10.07 8.87
N LEU A 151 -13.62 9.34 8.13
CA LEU A 151 -12.21 9.67 7.95
C LEU A 151 -12.00 11.00 7.21
N GLN A 152 -12.84 11.34 6.24
CA GLN A 152 -12.77 12.63 5.55
C GLN A 152 -13.14 13.83 6.44
N LYS A 153 -13.93 13.60 7.48
CA LYS A 153 -14.34 14.63 8.45
C LYS A 153 -13.39 14.70 9.65
N ALA A 154 -13.00 13.56 10.21
CA ALA A 154 -12.21 13.47 11.43
C ALA A 154 -10.69 13.39 11.17
N GLY A 155 -10.26 13.05 9.96
CA GLY A 155 -8.88 12.77 9.63
C GLY A 155 -8.45 11.34 9.98
N LEU A 156 -7.19 11.01 9.67
CA LEU A 156 -6.60 9.73 10.05
C LEU A 156 -6.23 9.73 11.55
N PRO A 157 -6.30 8.56 12.22
CA PRO A 157 -5.90 8.46 13.62
C PRO A 157 -4.42 8.81 13.78
N PRO A 158 -4.07 9.76 14.68
CA PRO A 158 -2.69 10.21 14.83
C PRO A 158 -1.82 9.22 15.59
N ARG A 159 -2.45 8.38 16.43
CA ARG A 159 -1.79 7.31 17.17
C ARG A 159 -2.15 5.97 16.56
N PRO A 160 -1.21 5.01 16.58
CA PRO A 160 -1.52 3.67 16.11
C PRO A 160 -2.69 3.04 16.86
N LEU A 161 -3.57 2.36 16.13
CA LEU A 161 -4.68 1.60 16.69
C LEU A 161 -4.13 0.31 17.29
N GLU A 162 -4.52 0.01 18.53
CA GLU A 162 -4.13 -1.23 19.20
C GLU A 162 -5.31 -2.20 19.22
N VAL A 163 -5.07 -3.41 18.72
CA VAL A 163 -6.09 -4.47 18.67
C VAL A 163 -5.48 -5.80 19.10
N THR A 164 -6.23 -6.54 19.90
CA THR A 164 -5.86 -7.91 20.28
C THR A 164 -6.60 -8.89 19.38
N PHE A 165 -5.87 -9.76 18.69
CA PHE A 165 -6.42 -10.81 17.84
C PHE A 165 -5.69 -12.13 18.11
N GLU A 166 -6.44 -13.20 18.38
CA GLU A 166 -5.88 -14.52 18.75
C GLU A 166 -4.81 -14.45 19.87
N GLY A 167 -5.05 -13.59 20.88
CA GLY A 167 -4.14 -13.42 22.02
C GLY A 167 -2.85 -12.66 21.73
N ARG A 168 -2.70 -12.07 20.53
CA ARG A 168 -1.57 -11.22 20.14
C ARG A 168 -1.99 -9.76 20.03
N LEU A 169 -1.11 -8.87 20.49
CA LEU A 169 -1.29 -7.42 20.31
C LEU A 169 -0.74 -7.00 18.96
N TYR A 170 -1.59 -6.29 18.20
CA TYR A 170 -1.24 -5.67 16.94
C TYR A 170 -1.36 -4.16 17.06
N ARG A 171 -0.39 -3.46 16.51
CA ARG A 171 -0.38 -2.01 16.40
C ARG A 171 -0.50 -1.62 14.93
N ILE A 172 -1.57 -0.92 14.57
CA ILE A 172 -1.91 -0.55 13.20
C ILE A 172 -1.73 0.96 13.03
N SER A 173 -0.86 1.35 12.11
CA SER A 173 -0.66 2.75 11.72
C SER A 173 -1.19 2.97 10.31
N LEU A 174 -1.82 4.12 10.08
CA LEU A 174 -2.37 4.52 8.80
C LEU A 174 -1.73 5.83 8.34
N SER A 175 -1.45 5.92 7.04
CA SER A 175 -1.08 7.16 6.37
C SER A 175 -1.76 7.24 5.00
N ASP A 176 -1.93 8.43 4.46
CA ASP A 176 -2.39 8.59 3.09
C ASP A 176 -1.31 8.11 2.12
N ALA A 177 -1.65 7.23 1.18
CA ALA A 177 -0.69 6.64 0.26
C ALA A 177 -0.32 7.56 -0.92
N VAL A 178 -1.23 8.46 -1.31
CA VAL A 178 -1.04 9.38 -2.45
C VAL A 178 -0.90 10.83 -2.01
N GLY A 179 -1.24 11.13 -0.76
CA GLY A 179 -1.04 12.43 -0.10
C GLY A 179 0.40 12.69 0.36
N VAL A 180 1.38 12.22 -0.42
CA VAL A 180 2.82 12.35 -0.16
C VAL A 180 3.51 12.98 -1.38
N LEU A 181 4.85 12.99 -1.41
CA LEU A 181 5.57 13.58 -2.55
C LEU A 181 5.39 12.72 -3.80
N ASN A 182 4.85 13.31 -4.87
CA ASN A 182 4.76 12.63 -6.16
C ASN A 182 6.05 12.82 -6.94
N ILE A 183 6.81 11.73 -7.10
CA ILE A 183 8.14 11.77 -7.73
C ILE A 183 8.09 12.15 -9.22
N ASN A 184 6.99 11.84 -9.90
CA ASN A 184 6.78 12.12 -11.33
C ASN A 184 6.26 13.55 -11.57
N LYS A 185 5.80 14.26 -10.53
CA LYS A 185 5.26 15.63 -10.65
C LYS A 185 6.11 16.68 -9.95
N ALA A 186 7.03 16.26 -9.08
CA ALA A 186 7.89 17.17 -8.35
C ALA A 186 8.91 17.84 -9.28
N ASP A 187 9.09 19.15 -9.10
CA ASP A 187 10.13 19.90 -9.78
C ASP A 187 11.48 19.85 -9.03
N ASP A 188 12.55 20.38 -9.66
CA ASP A 188 13.88 20.45 -9.06
C ASP A 188 13.85 21.07 -7.66
N ALA A 189 13.16 22.20 -7.52
CA ALA A 189 13.14 22.95 -6.28
C ALA A 189 12.45 22.18 -5.15
N GLN A 190 11.36 21.47 -5.44
CA GLN A 190 10.65 20.63 -4.48
C GLN A 190 11.47 19.40 -4.07
N LEU A 191 12.10 18.72 -5.04
CA LEU A 191 12.97 17.57 -4.77
C LEU A 191 14.15 17.97 -3.88
N ARG A 192 14.81 19.09 -4.19
CA ARG A 192 15.93 19.59 -3.39
C ARG A 192 15.51 19.95 -1.97
N ARG A 193 14.40 20.70 -1.80
CA ARG A 193 13.85 21.00 -0.47
C ARG A 193 13.55 19.73 0.33
N TYR A 194 12.96 18.72 -0.32
CA TYR A 194 12.68 17.43 0.30
C TYR A 194 13.94 16.72 0.78
N PHE A 195 14.96 16.58 -0.08
CA PHE A 195 16.20 15.88 0.25
C PHE A 195 17.01 16.60 1.32
N LEU A 196 17.06 17.93 1.28
CA LEU A 196 17.66 18.74 2.35
C LEU A 196 16.93 18.56 3.68
N ALA A 197 15.59 18.55 3.66
CA ALA A 197 14.78 18.30 4.86
C ALA A 197 14.91 16.85 5.39
N LYS A 198 15.39 15.91 4.56
CA LYS A 198 15.81 14.57 4.98
C LYS A 198 17.20 14.53 5.62
N GLY A 199 17.92 15.65 5.62
CA GLY A 199 19.26 15.77 6.19
C GLY A 199 20.37 15.35 5.24
N LEU A 200 20.10 15.24 3.94
CA LEU A 200 21.15 15.06 2.93
C LEU A 200 21.88 16.39 2.71
N ASP A 201 23.17 16.32 2.36
CA ASP A 201 23.95 17.49 2.00
C ASP A 201 23.50 18.08 0.65
N GLU A 202 23.82 19.35 0.41
CA GLU A 202 23.41 20.10 -0.79
C GLU A 202 23.82 19.41 -2.10
N PHE A 203 25.03 18.84 -2.14
CA PHE A 203 25.54 18.19 -3.35
C PHE A 203 24.76 16.91 -3.65
N THR A 204 24.54 16.07 -2.64
CA THR A 204 23.73 14.84 -2.79
C THR A 204 22.29 15.17 -3.14
N ALA A 205 21.67 16.16 -2.47
CA ALA A 205 20.30 16.58 -2.74
C ALA A 205 20.12 17.07 -4.19
N ARG A 206 21.05 17.90 -4.68
CA ARG A 206 21.04 18.40 -6.07
C ARG A 206 21.29 17.28 -7.07
N SER A 207 22.25 16.41 -6.80
CA SER A 207 22.54 15.26 -7.67
C SER A 207 21.34 14.33 -7.82
N LEU A 208 20.65 14.04 -6.72
CA LEU A 208 19.45 13.20 -6.76
C LEU A 208 18.31 13.87 -7.52
N ALA A 209 18.07 15.16 -7.31
CA ALA A 209 17.05 15.90 -8.05
C ALA A 209 17.32 15.88 -9.56
N ASP A 210 18.54 16.23 -9.99
CA ASP A 210 18.93 16.21 -11.40
C ASP A 210 18.78 14.80 -12.00
N GLN A 211 19.25 13.76 -11.30
CA GLN A 211 19.16 12.37 -11.78
C GLN A 211 17.72 11.85 -11.89
N ILE A 212 16.83 12.24 -10.96
CA ILE A 212 15.41 11.89 -11.03
C ILE A 212 14.75 12.54 -12.25
N LEU A 213 15.08 13.81 -12.51
CA LEU A 213 14.51 14.55 -13.64
C LEU A 213 15.02 14.01 -14.98
N ASP A 214 16.33 13.72 -15.11
CA ASP A 214 16.92 13.09 -16.31
C ASP A 214 16.39 11.66 -16.54
N TRP A 215 16.05 10.93 -15.47
CA TRP A 215 15.45 9.59 -15.62
C TRP A 215 14.03 9.65 -16.23
N HIS A 216 13.32 10.73 -15.90
CA HIS A 216 11.91 10.93 -16.20
C HIS A 216 11.65 11.59 -17.57
N ASP A 217 12.47 12.57 -17.97
CA ASP A 217 12.21 13.36 -19.17
C ASP A 217 12.55 12.62 -20.48
N SER A 218 11.95 13.08 -21.58
CA SER A 218 11.99 12.36 -22.86
C SER A 218 13.23 12.66 -23.72
N ASP A 219 14.03 13.63 -23.31
CA ASP A 219 15.20 14.05 -24.07
C ASP A 219 16.46 13.26 -23.65
N ASN A 220 17.66 13.76 -23.96
CA ASN A 220 18.92 13.14 -23.52
C ASN A 220 19.91 14.23 -23.06
N PHE A 221 19.38 15.38 -22.62
CA PHE A 221 20.16 16.52 -22.18
C PHE A 221 20.46 16.38 -20.69
N MET A 222 21.68 15.98 -20.39
CA MET A 222 22.13 15.81 -19.02
C MET A 222 22.16 17.15 -18.27
N ARG A 223 21.50 17.19 -17.11
CA ARG A 223 21.62 18.29 -16.14
C ARG A 223 23.01 18.31 -15.50
N GLU A 224 23.36 19.41 -14.81
CA GLU A 224 24.72 19.65 -14.28
C GLU A 224 25.26 18.50 -13.42
N LEU A 225 24.45 17.96 -12.51
CA LEU A 225 24.77 16.79 -11.67
C LEU A 225 23.94 15.55 -12.04
N GLY A 226 23.34 15.60 -13.23
CA GLY A 226 22.46 14.59 -13.77
C GLY A 226 23.15 13.33 -14.26
N ALA A 227 22.35 12.44 -14.84
CA ALA A 227 22.80 11.21 -15.43
C ALA A 227 21.87 10.85 -16.57
N GLU A 228 22.44 10.54 -17.73
CA GLU A 228 21.72 10.21 -18.95
C GLU A 228 22.15 8.84 -19.48
N ARG A 229 21.61 8.46 -20.64
CA ARG A 229 21.84 7.16 -21.30
C ARG A 229 23.25 6.60 -21.13
N GLU A 230 24.31 7.36 -21.44
CA GLU A 230 25.69 6.88 -21.35
C GLU A 230 26.09 6.46 -19.92
N ARG A 231 25.66 7.22 -18.91
CA ARG A 231 25.97 6.97 -17.50
C ARG A 231 25.22 5.76 -16.95
N TYR A 232 24.01 5.50 -17.43
CA TYR A 232 23.24 4.32 -17.05
C TYR A 232 23.67 3.04 -17.79
N LEU A 233 24.10 3.15 -19.06
CA LEU A 233 24.61 2.01 -19.83
C LEU A 233 25.80 1.33 -19.14
N VAL A 234 26.70 2.11 -18.52
CA VAL A 234 27.82 1.59 -17.72
C VAL A 234 27.34 0.76 -16.51
N ARG A 235 26.13 1.02 -16.02
CA ARG A 235 25.46 0.27 -14.94
C ARG A 235 24.62 -0.90 -15.47
N GLY A 236 24.63 -1.15 -16.78
CA GLY A 236 23.89 -2.23 -17.42
C GLY A 236 22.39 -1.96 -17.57
N VAL A 237 21.96 -0.69 -17.45
CA VAL A 237 20.54 -0.31 -17.51
C VAL A 237 20.34 0.78 -18.55
N ALA A 238 19.27 0.69 -19.34
CA ALA A 238 18.88 1.77 -20.22
C ALA A 238 18.13 2.85 -19.43
N CYS A 239 18.48 4.12 -19.64
CA CYS A 239 17.66 5.22 -19.12
C CYS A 239 16.23 5.08 -19.65
N ARG A 240 15.24 5.27 -18.78
CA ARG A 240 13.84 5.07 -19.11
C ARG A 240 13.33 6.15 -20.08
N ASN A 241 13.70 7.40 -19.83
CA ASN A 241 13.21 8.59 -20.52
C ASN A 241 11.68 8.68 -20.55
N ALA A 242 11.05 8.32 -19.43
CA ALA A 242 9.60 8.27 -19.24
C ALA A 242 9.27 8.26 -17.74
N PRO A 243 8.00 8.51 -17.35
CA PRO A 243 7.61 8.48 -15.94
C PRO A 243 8.04 7.21 -15.21
N ILE A 244 8.52 7.39 -13.98
CA ILE A 244 8.94 6.30 -13.08
C ILE A 244 7.75 5.39 -12.85
N ALA A 245 7.90 4.10 -13.17
CA ALA A 245 6.84 3.10 -13.09
C ALA A 245 6.87 2.29 -11.79
N ALA A 246 8.03 2.21 -11.14
CA ALA A 246 8.22 1.61 -9.82
C ALA A 246 9.22 2.43 -9.00
N LEU A 247 8.98 2.58 -7.69
CA LEU A 247 9.90 3.34 -6.81
C LEU A 247 11.30 2.71 -6.79
N GLU A 248 11.40 1.39 -6.93
CA GLU A 248 12.65 0.65 -6.98
C GLU A 248 13.56 1.07 -8.14
N GLU A 249 13.05 1.72 -9.18
CA GLU A 249 13.87 2.29 -10.25
C GLU A 249 14.83 3.38 -9.75
N LEU A 250 14.49 4.03 -8.63
CA LEU A 250 15.38 5.01 -8.00
C LEU A 250 16.72 4.38 -7.61
N LEU A 251 16.79 3.07 -7.38
CA LEU A 251 18.04 2.37 -7.07
C LEU A 251 19.02 2.30 -8.26
N TYR A 252 18.56 2.60 -9.47
CA TYR A 252 19.45 2.70 -10.64
C TYR A 252 20.23 4.03 -10.67
N LEU A 253 19.72 5.06 -9.99
CA LEU A 253 20.33 6.39 -9.96
C LEU A 253 21.72 6.33 -9.31
N PRO A 254 22.77 6.92 -9.93
CA PRO A 254 24.13 6.87 -9.41
C PRO A 254 24.28 7.33 -7.95
N SER A 255 23.53 8.34 -7.53
CA SER A 255 23.59 8.92 -6.18
C SER A 255 22.61 8.30 -5.18
N MET A 256 21.77 7.34 -5.61
CA MET A 256 20.82 6.68 -4.71
C MET A 256 21.46 5.44 -4.06
N THR A 257 21.57 5.47 -2.73
CA THR A 257 21.99 4.29 -1.95
C THR A 257 20.78 3.54 -1.40
N ALA A 258 20.97 2.29 -0.98
CA ALA A 258 19.91 1.50 -0.35
C ALA A 258 19.41 2.16 0.95
N GLU A 259 20.30 2.81 1.70
CA GLU A 259 19.99 3.54 2.92
C GLU A 259 19.10 4.76 2.62
N ILE A 260 19.47 5.57 1.62
CA ILE A 260 18.67 6.73 1.20
C ILE A 260 17.31 6.25 0.72
N PHE A 261 17.26 5.28 -0.19
CA PHE A 261 16.01 4.71 -0.71
C PHE A 261 15.11 4.23 0.43
N ASN A 262 15.67 3.50 1.39
CA ASN A 262 14.92 3.00 2.54
C ASN A 262 14.38 4.11 3.44
N ALA A 263 15.08 5.25 3.55
CA ALA A 263 14.67 6.40 4.33
C ALA A 263 13.58 7.25 3.65
N ILE A 264 13.45 7.17 2.33
CA ILE A 264 12.54 8.02 1.54
C ILE A 264 11.34 7.27 0.95
N ARG A 265 11.41 5.95 0.70
CA ARG A 265 10.40 5.21 -0.08
C ARG A 265 8.95 5.35 0.41
N ARG A 266 8.74 5.63 1.71
CA ARG A 266 7.40 5.82 2.30
C ARG A 266 6.83 7.23 2.16
N ASP A 267 7.66 8.17 1.76
CA ASP A 267 7.30 9.56 1.52
C ASP A 267 7.01 9.83 0.04
N LEU A 268 7.14 8.81 -0.82
CA LEU A 268 7.02 8.93 -2.26
C LEU A 268 5.78 8.18 -2.77
N CYS A 269 5.17 8.74 -3.81
CA CYS A 269 4.16 8.08 -4.63
C CYS A 269 4.45 8.32 -6.12
N LEU A 270 3.91 7.47 -6.98
CA LEU A 270 4.09 7.56 -8.43
C LEU A 270 2.98 8.35 -9.11
N ASP A 271 1.78 8.35 -8.52
CA ASP A 271 0.62 9.07 -9.00
C ASP A 271 -0.20 9.66 -7.84
N SER A 272 -0.70 10.87 -8.04
CA SER A 272 -1.50 11.63 -7.08
C SER A 272 -2.08 12.88 -7.75
N ASP A 273 -3.00 13.56 -7.08
CA ASP A 273 -3.50 14.89 -7.46
C ASP A 273 -2.51 16.03 -7.18
N GLY A 274 -1.28 15.71 -6.73
CA GLY A 274 -0.26 16.68 -6.33
C GLY A 274 -0.48 17.28 -4.94
N LYS A 275 -1.57 16.92 -4.25
CA LYS A 275 -1.86 17.41 -2.90
C LYS A 275 -1.19 16.55 -1.84
N ILE A 276 -0.68 17.22 -0.81
CA ILE A 276 -0.03 16.59 0.34
C ILE A 276 -1.02 16.53 1.51
N HIS A 277 -1.18 15.33 2.08
CA HIS A 277 -2.09 15.10 3.19
C HIS A 277 -1.46 15.57 4.50
N ALA A 278 -1.98 16.67 5.02
CA ALA A 278 -1.52 17.32 6.23
C ALA A 278 -1.78 16.52 7.49
N GLY A 279 -2.48 15.38 7.48
CA GLY A 279 -2.64 14.51 8.65
C GLY A 279 -1.55 13.44 8.80
N SER A 280 -0.84 13.10 7.72
CA SER A 280 0.10 11.96 7.72
C SER A 280 1.44 12.19 7.02
N ALA A 281 1.57 13.22 6.18
CA ALA A 281 2.81 13.49 5.46
C ALA A 281 4.00 13.72 6.42
N SER A 282 5.17 13.17 6.12
CA SER A 282 6.36 13.33 6.97
C SER A 282 6.79 14.81 7.06
N ARG A 283 7.63 15.14 8.06
CA ARG A 283 8.22 16.50 8.17
C ARG A 283 8.91 16.91 6.87
N ALA A 284 9.71 16.02 6.28
CA ALA A 284 10.42 16.31 5.03
C ALA A 284 9.46 16.54 3.85
N VAL A 285 8.37 15.80 3.76
CA VAL A 285 7.34 16.01 2.72
C VAL A 285 6.66 17.38 2.92
N LEU A 286 6.33 17.77 4.15
CA LEU A 286 5.78 19.12 4.41
C LEU A 286 6.78 20.21 4.01
N MET A 287 8.05 20.07 4.39
CA MET A 287 9.11 21.04 4.07
C MET A 287 9.46 21.12 2.59
N SER A 288 9.05 20.13 1.78
CA SER A 288 9.17 20.18 0.32
C SER A 288 8.26 21.23 -0.32
N ILE A 289 7.17 21.62 0.36
CA ILE A 289 6.17 22.55 -0.16
C ILE A 289 6.78 23.95 -0.23
N GLU A 290 6.65 24.59 -1.39
CA GLU A 290 7.13 25.96 -1.58
C GLU A 290 6.43 26.90 -0.59
N GLY A 291 7.22 27.55 0.25
CA GLY A 291 6.73 28.50 1.23
C GLY A 291 6.42 27.92 2.61
N MET A 292 6.53 26.60 2.79
CA MET A 292 6.46 26.00 4.11
C MET A 292 7.63 26.45 4.99
N THR A 293 7.34 26.82 6.24
CA THR A 293 8.35 27.16 7.25
C THR A 293 8.49 26.03 8.25
N GLU A 294 9.66 25.95 8.91
CA GLU A 294 9.93 24.96 9.94
C GLU A 294 8.91 25.04 11.10
N ASP A 295 8.56 26.25 11.52
CA ASP A 295 7.58 26.52 12.58
C ASP A 295 6.17 26.05 12.19
N ALA A 296 5.76 26.28 10.94
CA ALA A 296 4.47 25.83 10.45
C ALA A 296 4.41 24.29 10.35
N ALA A 297 5.44 23.66 9.79
CA ALA A 297 5.53 22.20 9.72
C ALA A 297 5.56 21.56 11.13
N ALA A 298 6.31 22.15 12.08
CA ALA A 298 6.34 21.72 13.47
C ALA A 298 4.96 21.85 14.14
N SER A 299 4.28 22.98 13.93
CA SER A 299 2.94 23.22 14.47
C SER A 299 1.91 22.23 13.92
N ILE A 300 1.97 21.90 12.62
CA ILE A 300 1.12 20.86 12.03
C ILE A 300 1.38 19.52 12.72
N ILE A 301 2.65 19.13 12.89
CA ILE A 301 3.02 17.85 13.55
C ILE A 301 2.56 17.81 15.00
N GLU A 302 2.66 18.92 15.72
CA GLU A 302 2.21 18.99 17.11
C GLU A 302 0.69 18.90 17.23
N LEU A 303 -0.06 19.60 16.37
CA LEU A 303 -1.52 19.46 16.33
C LEU A 303 -1.95 18.02 16.03
N ARG A 304 -1.23 17.31 15.14
CA ARG A 304 -1.48 15.88 14.89
C ARG A 304 -1.27 15.06 16.16
N SER A 305 -0.14 15.22 16.85
CA SER A 305 0.24 14.41 18.01
C SER A 305 -0.78 14.51 19.16
N GLN A 306 -1.43 15.67 19.27
CA GLN A 306 -2.47 16.00 20.24
C GLN A 306 -3.89 15.62 19.77
N GLY A 307 -4.06 15.21 18.51
CA GLY A 307 -5.39 14.95 17.94
C GLY A 307 -6.24 16.20 17.71
N LEU A 308 -5.60 17.38 17.61
CA LEU A 308 -6.25 18.69 17.44
C LEU A 308 -6.15 19.23 16.01
N LEU A 309 -5.58 18.46 15.09
CA LEU A 309 -5.53 18.84 13.68
C LEU A 309 -6.94 18.72 13.06
N THR A 310 -7.47 19.84 12.59
CA THR A 310 -8.72 19.95 11.82
C THR A 310 -8.48 20.85 10.61
N ARG A 311 -9.48 20.99 9.74
CA ARG A 311 -9.42 21.93 8.61
C ARG A 311 -9.20 23.37 9.07
N GLU A 312 -9.85 23.75 10.16
CA GLU A 312 -9.80 25.09 10.73
C GLU A 312 -8.46 25.36 11.39
N THR A 313 -7.94 24.41 12.17
CA THR A 313 -6.62 24.59 12.81
C THR A 313 -5.49 24.55 11.79
N LEU A 314 -5.60 23.72 10.74
CA LEU A 314 -4.66 23.70 9.63
C LEU A 314 -4.58 25.07 8.92
N LYS A 315 -5.73 25.68 8.60
CA LYS A 315 -5.77 27.01 7.95
C LYS A 315 -5.13 28.11 8.79
N ARG A 316 -5.16 27.99 10.13
CA ARG A 316 -4.55 28.98 11.05
C ARG A 316 -3.02 28.86 11.13
N VAL A 317 -2.49 27.66 10.90
CA VAL A 317 -1.05 27.37 11.00
C VAL A 317 -0.32 27.64 9.68
N ILE A 318 -1.01 27.53 8.55
CA ILE A 318 -0.41 27.79 7.24
C ILE A 318 -0.01 29.28 7.15
N PRO A 319 1.24 29.60 6.76
CA PRO A 319 1.67 30.98 6.59
C PRO A 319 0.77 31.71 5.58
N LEU A 320 0.09 32.76 6.03
CA LEU A 320 -0.85 33.56 5.21
C LEU A 320 -0.19 34.23 4.00
N SER A 321 1.14 34.28 3.93
CA SER A 321 1.90 35.05 2.93
C SER A 321 2.14 34.33 1.60
N ARG A 322 1.72 33.06 1.43
CA ARG A 322 1.89 32.33 0.16
C ARG A 322 0.68 31.44 -0.13
N ALA A 323 -0.11 31.85 -1.13
CA ALA A 323 -1.30 31.12 -1.61
C ALA A 323 -1.00 29.65 -1.97
N SER A 324 0.23 29.35 -2.38
CA SER A 324 0.67 28.01 -2.81
C SER A 324 0.54 26.91 -1.75
N VAL A 325 0.77 27.22 -0.46
CA VAL A 325 0.80 26.18 0.59
C VAL A 325 -0.61 25.64 0.87
N ALA A 326 -1.61 26.52 0.89
CA ALA A 326 -2.99 26.15 1.15
C ALA A 326 -3.61 25.34 -0.01
N ASP A 327 -3.15 25.59 -1.24
CA ASP A 327 -3.63 24.88 -2.43
C ASP A 327 -3.07 23.45 -2.53
N VAL A 328 -1.84 23.25 -2.03
CA VAL A 328 -1.15 21.96 -2.05
C VAL A 328 -1.52 21.09 -0.84
N LEU A 329 -1.82 21.68 0.33
CA LEU A 329 -2.19 20.90 1.51
C LEU A 329 -3.68 20.52 1.54
N ARG A 330 -3.96 19.27 1.94
CA ARG A 330 -5.32 18.81 2.25
C ARG A 330 -5.41 18.17 3.63
N PHE A 331 -6.57 18.27 4.26
CA PHE A 331 -6.84 17.58 5.52
C PHE A 331 -7.46 16.20 5.30
N GLU A 332 -8.19 16.03 4.20
CA GLU A 332 -8.93 14.81 3.89
C GLU A 332 -7.98 13.75 3.35
N PRO A 333 -8.02 12.53 3.90
CA PRO A 333 -7.30 11.41 3.32
C PRO A 333 -7.92 10.99 1.99
N SER A 334 -7.08 10.45 1.11
CA SER A 334 -7.52 9.73 -0.09
C SER A 334 -8.13 8.36 0.24
N SER A 335 -8.79 7.76 -0.75
CA SER A 335 -9.33 6.40 -0.65
C SER A 335 -8.24 5.32 -0.57
N ILE A 336 -6.98 5.65 -0.83
CA ILE A 336 -5.86 4.70 -0.79
C ILE A 336 -4.98 5.04 0.40
N LEU A 337 -5.01 4.19 1.41
CA LEU A 337 -4.23 4.35 2.63
C LEU A 337 -3.06 3.37 2.64
N ALA A 338 -1.89 3.84 3.02
CA ALA A 338 -0.80 2.97 3.40
C ALA A 338 -1.03 2.50 4.84
N ILE A 339 -0.86 1.20 5.06
CA ILE A 339 -1.07 0.55 6.35
C ILE A 339 0.22 -0.13 6.79
N ARG A 340 0.53 0.03 8.08
CA ARG A 340 1.59 -0.70 8.75
C ARG A 340 1.03 -1.44 9.95
N VAL A 341 1.31 -2.72 10.05
CA VAL A 341 0.85 -3.60 11.12
C VAL A 341 2.07 -4.18 11.83
N GLU A 342 2.25 -3.82 13.09
CA GLU A 342 3.30 -4.35 13.94
C GLU A 342 2.69 -5.39 14.89
N MET A 343 3.06 -6.65 14.71
CA MET A 343 2.68 -7.75 15.60
C MET A 343 3.72 -7.86 16.72
N GLN A 344 3.30 -7.70 17.96
CA GLN A 344 4.16 -7.97 19.11
C GLN A 344 4.28 -9.48 19.35
N GLY A 345 5.48 -9.93 19.69
CA GLY A 345 5.71 -11.33 20.04
C GLY A 345 5.07 -11.70 21.38
N ILE A 346 4.80 -12.99 21.59
CA ILE A 346 4.30 -13.53 22.86
C ILE A 346 5.44 -14.21 23.61
N GLY A 347 5.51 -14.04 24.93
CA GLY A 347 6.40 -14.82 25.81
C GLY A 347 7.89 -14.58 25.53
N PRO A 348 8.73 -15.63 25.41
CA PRO A 348 10.18 -15.47 25.18
C PRO A 348 10.52 -14.83 23.82
N ALA A 349 9.56 -14.73 22.90
CA ALA A 349 9.69 -14.03 21.62
C ALA A 349 9.15 -12.58 21.65
N ALA A 350 8.82 -12.02 22.82
CA ALA A 350 8.27 -10.66 22.95
C ALA A 350 9.14 -9.55 22.31
N GLY A 351 10.45 -9.79 22.16
CA GLY A 351 11.36 -8.89 21.45
C GLY A 351 11.33 -8.97 19.92
N THR A 352 10.66 -9.97 19.34
CA THR A 352 10.62 -10.18 17.87
C THR A 352 9.34 -9.61 17.29
N ALA A 353 9.30 -8.30 17.09
CA ALA A 353 8.19 -7.65 16.39
C ALA A 353 8.23 -8.01 14.90
N ARG A 354 7.13 -8.59 14.38
CA ARG A 354 6.98 -8.79 12.93
C ARG A 354 6.23 -7.60 12.35
N THR A 355 6.75 -7.01 11.28
CA THR A 355 6.12 -5.87 10.61
C THR A 355 5.53 -6.32 9.29
N PHE A 356 4.32 -5.87 9.01
CA PHE A 356 3.65 -5.99 7.73
C PHE A 356 3.31 -4.60 7.20
N GLU A 357 3.50 -4.39 5.91
CA GLU A 357 3.18 -3.14 5.23
C GLU A 357 2.32 -3.42 4.00
N GLY A 358 1.52 -2.45 3.60
CA GLY A 358 0.82 -2.50 2.35
C GLY A 358 -0.19 -1.38 2.20
N TYR A 359 -1.26 -1.65 1.47
CA TYR A 359 -2.26 -0.65 1.11
C TYR A 359 -3.67 -1.14 1.36
N VAL A 360 -4.53 -0.21 1.73
CA VAL A 360 -5.97 -0.41 1.91
C VAL A 360 -6.69 0.55 0.98
N MET A 361 -7.60 0.02 0.15
CA MET A 361 -8.55 0.82 -0.60
C MET A 361 -9.85 0.90 0.17
N VAL A 362 -10.30 2.10 0.44
CA VAL A 362 -11.52 2.40 1.20
C VAL A 362 -12.51 3.12 0.29
N GLY A 363 -13.69 2.53 0.14
CA GLY A 363 -14.81 3.09 -0.59
C GLY A 363 -15.96 3.52 0.32
N GLU A 364 -17.10 3.88 -0.28
CA GLU A 364 -18.27 4.36 0.46
C GLU A 364 -18.84 3.32 1.44
N LYS A 365 -18.65 2.04 1.14
CA LYS A 365 -19.16 0.89 1.90
C LYS A 365 -18.12 0.28 2.86
N GLY A 366 -16.97 0.95 3.06
CA GLY A 366 -15.87 0.47 3.91
C GLY A 366 -14.68 -0.02 3.11
N ILE A 367 -14.00 -1.07 3.59
CA ILE A 367 -12.79 -1.61 2.96
C ILE A 367 -13.15 -2.38 1.68
N GLU A 368 -12.65 -1.93 0.54
CA GLU A 368 -12.86 -2.60 -0.76
C GLU A 368 -11.73 -3.60 -1.06
N ALA A 369 -10.50 -3.24 -0.71
CA ALA A 369 -9.33 -4.12 -0.87
C ALA A 369 -8.28 -3.83 0.20
N MET A 370 -7.53 -4.87 0.56
CA MET A 370 -6.37 -4.75 1.44
C MET A 370 -5.31 -5.76 1.01
N GLY A 371 -4.10 -5.25 0.78
CA GLY A 371 -2.90 -6.05 0.56
C GLY A 371 -1.90 -5.76 1.67
N LEU A 372 -1.29 -6.80 2.24
CA LEU A 372 -0.22 -6.71 3.23
C LEU A 372 0.91 -7.65 2.80
N ARG A 373 2.15 -7.23 3.05
CA ARG A 373 3.34 -8.06 2.87
C ARG A 373 4.26 -7.93 4.09
N PRO A 374 4.99 -8.98 4.47
CA PRO A 374 6.02 -8.89 5.50
C PRO A 374 7.19 -8.01 5.02
N VAL A 375 7.86 -7.35 5.96
CA VAL A 375 8.95 -6.39 5.73
C VAL A 375 10.26 -6.88 6.33
#